data_AF-A0A3P8XC87-F1
#
_entry.id   AF-A0A3P8XC87-F1
#
_cell.length_a   1.000
_cell.length_b   1.000
_cell.length_c   1.000
_cell.angle_alpha   90.00
_cell.angle_beta   90.00
_cell.angle_gamma   90.00
#
_symmetry.space_group_name_H-M   'P 1'
#
loop_
_entity.id
_entity.type
_entity.pdbx_description
1 polymer ?
#
loop_
_entity_poly.entity_id
_entity_poly.type
_entity_poly.pdbx_seq_one_letter_code
_entity_poly.pdbx_strand_id
1 'polypeptide(L)'
;MSSIQNLKSFDPFADATKGDNLLPSGTEDKIHIRIQQRNGRKTLTTVQGIATDYDKKKLVKAFKKKFACNGTVIEHPEYGEVIQLQGDQRKNICQFLLESHRQVEIYENLYTKQARKNCHKTLHPTAS
;
A
#
# COMPACT_ATOMS: atom_id res chain seq x y z
N MET A 1 -17.66 -42.66 -18.97
CA MET A 1 -16.53 -42.98 -18.07
C MET A 1 -16.67 -42.13 -16.83
N SER A 2 -16.87 -42.75 -15.67
CA SER A 2 -17.14 -42.07 -14.40
C SER A 2 -15.85 -41.44 -13.86
N SER A 3 -15.84 -40.13 -13.66
CA SER A 3 -14.70 -39.39 -13.12
C SER A 3 -14.41 -39.81 -11.68
N ILE A 4 -13.23 -40.37 -11.42
CA ILE A 4 -12.76 -40.76 -10.08
C ILE A 4 -12.52 -39.47 -9.27
N GLN A 5 -13.36 -39.22 -8.27
CA GLN A 5 -13.35 -37.98 -7.48
C GLN A 5 -12.25 -37.92 -6.40
N ASN A 6 -11.48 -39.01 -6.22
CA ASN A 6 -10.53 -39.18 -5.11
C ASN A 6 -9.10 -38.70 -5.41
N LEU A 7 -8.86 -38.08 -6.57
CA LEU A 7 -7.59 -37.46 -6.97
C LEU A 7 -7.57 -35.94 -6.73
N LYS A 8 -8.43 -35.41 -5.87
CA LYS A 8 -8.28 -34.04 -5.38
C LYS A 8 -7.07 -34.03 -4.46
N SER A 9 -5.93 -33.49 -4.92
CA SER A 9 -4.78 -33.24 -4.07
C SER A 9 -5.22 -32.30 -2.95
N PHE A 10 -5.45 -32.84 -1.76
CA PHE A 10 -5.79 -32.08 -0.59
C PHE A 10 -4.53 -31.31 -0.17
N ASP A 11 -4.48 -30.01 -0.44
CA ASP A 11 -3.44 -29.13 0.04
C ASP A 11 -3.80 -28.65 1.46
N PRO A 12 -3.15 -29.17 2.51
CA PRO A 12 -3.47 -28.83 3.89
C PRO A 12 -3.18 -27.34 4.23
N PHE A 13 -2.50 -26.59 3.36
CA PHE A 13 -2.23 -25.16 3.55
C PHE A 13 -3.23 -24.25 2.82
N ALA A 14 -4.09 -24.80 1.96
CA ALA A 14 -5.06 -24.02 1.19
C ALA A 14 -6.19 -23.41 2.08
N ASP A 15 -6.51 -24.03 3.21
CA ASP A 15 -7.51 -23.50 4.16
C ASP A 15 -6.89 -22.53 5.19
N ALA A 16 -5.62 -22.76 5.58
CA ALA A 16 -4.92 -21.86 6.51
C ALA A 16 -4.72 -20.45 5.95
N THR A 17 -4.64 -20.31 4.63
CA THR A 17 -4.49 -19.02 3.94
C THR A 17 -5.81 -18.22 3.89
N LYS A 18 -6.95 -18.83 4.23
CA LYS A 18 -8.29 -18.19 4.19
C LYS A 18 -8.76 -17.69 5.56
N GLY A 19 -8.06 -18.05 6.64
CA GLY A 19 -8.50 -17.83 8.02
C GLY A 19 -8.16 -16.47 8.64
N ASP A 20 -7.38 -15.62 7.98
CA ASP A 20 -7.00 -14.29 8.48
C ASP A 20 -7.05 -13.23 7.38
N ASN A 21 -8.26 -12.99 6.84
CA ASN A 21 -8.66 -11.99 5.85
C ASN A 21 -9.16 -12.62 4.53
N LEU A 22 -10.34 -12.17 4.12
CA LEU A 22 -11.09 -12.49 2.90
C LEU A 22 -10.38 -12.03 1.61
N LEU A 23 -9.09 -12.31 1.43
CA LEU A 23 -8.34 -11.97 0.21
C LEU A 23 -7.48 -13.15 -0.25
N PRO A 24 -7.37 -13.38 -1.58
CA PRO A 24 -6.68 -14.52 -2.13
C PRO A 24 -5.18 -14.47 -1.81
N SER A 25 -4.67 -15.55 -1.21
CA SER A 25 -3.27 -16.01 -1.23
C SER A 25 -2.16 -14.95 -1.39
N GLY A 26 -1.81 -14.28 -0.28
CA GLY A 26 -0.43 -14.27 0.20
C GLY A 26 0.62 -13.34 -0.41
N THR A 27 0.32 -12.56 -1.46
CA THR A 27 1.34 -11.68 -2.08
C THR A 27 0.88 -10.25 -2.44
N GLU A 28 -0.41 -9.97 -2.48
CA GLU A 28 -0.91 -8.70 -3.03
C GLU A 28 -0.90 -7.52 -2.03
N ASP A 29 -0.87 -7.81 -0.72
CA ASP A 29 -0.93 -6.77 0.33
C ASP A 29 0.44 -6.28 0.84
N LYS A 30 1.55 -6.82 0.32
CA LYS A 30 2.89 -6.51 0.82
C LYS A 30 3.58 -5.45 -0.02
N ILE A 31 4.01 -4.38 0.64
CA ILE A 31 4.89 -3.39 0.02
C ILE A 31 6.31 -3.97 -0.05
N HIS A 32 6.80 -4.20 -1.27
CA HIS A 32 8.17 -4.67 -1.48
C HIS A 32 9.11 -3.50 -1.73
N ILE A 33 10.10 -3.32 -0.86
CA ILE A 33 11.19 -2.36 -1.04
C ILE A 33 12.43 -3.13 -1.50
N ARG A 34 12.82 -2.94 -2.77
CA ARG A 34 13.98 -3.59 -3.38
C ARG A 34 15.06 -2.58 -3.71
N ILE A 35 16.32 -3.00 -3.67
CA ILE A 35 17.46 -2.19 -4.10
C ILE A 35 18.11 -2.89 -5.29
N GLN A 36 18.45 -2.09 -6.29
CA GLN A 36 19.20 -2.51 -7.46
C GLN A 36 20.44 -1.64 -7.60
N GLN A 37 21.56 -2.22 -8.01
CA GLN A 37 22.75 -1.45 -8.32
C GLN A 37 22.61 -0.90 -9.74
N ARG A 38 22.75 0.42 -9.91
CA ARG A 38 22.72 1.05 -11.23
C ARG A 38 24.09 0.97 -11.88
N ASN A 39 25.08 1.63 -11.27
CA ASN A 39 26.46 1.73 -11.76
C ASN A 39 27.42 1.88 -10.58
N GLY A 40 28.43 1.01 -10.44
CA GLY A 40 29.42 1.12 -9.37
C GLY A 40 28.73 1.30 -8.00
N ARG A 41 29.05 2.35 -7.25
CA ARG A 41 28.40 2.60 -5.94
C ARG A 41 26.99 3.21 -6.02
N LYS A 42 26.48 3.53 -7.21
CA LYS A 42 25.14 4.12 -7.40
C LYS A 42 24.08 3.02 -7.39
N THR A 43 23.04 3.21 -6.62
CA THR A 43 21.90 2.29 -6.49
C THR A 43 20.59 2.97 -6.86
N LEU A 44 19.58 2.17 -7.12
CA LEU A 44 18.18 2.54 -7.28
C LEU A 44 17.37 1.76 -6.25
N THR A 45 16.44 2.43 -5.58
CA THR A 45 15.48 1.79 -4.70
C THR A 45 14.12 1.78 -5.39
N THR A 46 13.49 0.61 -5.50
CA THR A 46 12.15 0.45 -6.09
C THR A 46 11.15 0.02 -5.03
N VAL A 47 10.02 0.71 -4.98
CA VAL A 47 8.90 0.37 -4.09
C VAL A 47 7.76 -0.17 -4.94
N GLN A 48 7.37 -1.41 -4.68
CA GLN A 48 6.31 -2.15 -5.37
C GLN A 48 5.17 -2.45 -4.39
N GLY A 49 3.96 -2.71 -4.91
CA GLY A 49 2.81 -3.06 -4.07
C GLY A 49 2.15 -1.87 -3.37
N ILE A 50 2.29 -0.65 -3.91
CA ILE A 50 1.52 0.50 -3.43
C ILE A 50 0.13 0.43 -4.07
N ALA A 51 -0.92 0.40 -3.24
CA ALA A 51 -2.30 0.35 -3.71
C ALA A 51 -2.62 1.49 -4.69
N THR A 52 -3.45 1.19 -5.69
CA THR A 52 -3.80 2.11 -6.78
C THR A 52 -4.54 3.36 -6.32
N ASP A 53 -5.21 3.29 -5.18
CA ASP A 53 -5.96 4.40 -4.59
C ASP A 53 -5.05 5.54 -4.10
N TYR A 54 -3.78 5.24 -3.82
CA TYR A 54 -2.81 6.25 -3.41
C TYR A 54 -2.26 7.00 -4.63
N ASP A 55 -2.22 8.32 -4.52
CA ASP A 55 -1.60 9.18 -5.51
C ASP A 55 -0.06 9.06 -5.45
N LYS A 56 0.46 8.14 -6.28
CA LYS A 56 1.90 7.85 -6.38
C LYS A 56 2.73 9.10 -6.73
N LYS A 57 2.17 10.06 -7.49
CA LYS A 57 2.87 11.31 -7.83
C LYS A 57 3.07 12.20 -6.60
N LYS A 58 2.06 12.27 -5.71
CA LYS A 58 2.20 12.97 -4.41
C LYS A 58 3.19 12.27 -3.50
N LEU A 59 3.18 10.93 -3.46
CA LEU A 59 4.14 10.16 -2.68
C LEU A 59 5.59 10.42 -3.13
N VAL A 60 5.84 10.43 -4.45
CA VAL A 60 7.16 10.76 -5.01
C VAL A 60 7.58 12.19 -4.64
N LYS A 61 6.68 13.17 -4.66
CA LYS A 61 6.98 14.54 -4.20
C LYS A 61 7.37 14.57 -2.72
N ALA A 62 6.67 13.82 -1.87
CA ALA A 62 7.00 13.70 -0.45
C ALA A 62 8.38 13.06 -0.25
N PHE A 63 8.68 11.98 -0.97
CA PHE A 63 9.98 11.31 -0.95
C PHE A 63 11.12 12.23 -1.40
N LYS A 64 10.93 12.98 -2.49
CA LYS A 64 11.90 13.98 -2.96
C LYS A 64 12.22 15.00 -1.87
N LYS A 65 11.19 15.49 -1.17
CA LYS A 65 11.34 16.50 -0.10
C LYS A 65 11.98 15.93 1.16
N LYS A 66 11.59 14.73 1.60
CA LYS A 66 12.08 14.14 2.86
C LYS A 66 13.47 13.51 2.73
N PHE A 67 13.78 12.92 1.57
CA PHE A 67 15.03 12.17 1.36
C PHE A 67 16.07 12.93 0.53
N ALA A 68 15.74 14.12 0.03
CA ALA A 68 16.61 14.93 -0.85
C ALA A 68 17.17 14.15 -2.05
N CYS A 69 16.38 13.20 -2.58
CA CYS A 69 16.75 12.33 -3.69
C CYS A 69 15.81 12.55 -4.88
N ASN A 70 16.27 12.22 -6.10
CA ASN A 70 15.38 12.20 -7.24
C ASN A 70 14.55 10.91 -7.28
N GLY A 71 13.37 10.99 -7.88
CA GLY A 71 12.40 9.91 -7.93
C GLY A 71 11.42 10.04 -9.10
N THR A 72 10.92 8.92 -9.58
CA THR A 72 9.91 8.86 -10.65
C THR A 72 8.98 7.68 -10.44
N VAL A 73 7.75 7.80 -10.94
CA VAL A 73 6.84 6.66 -11.08
C VAL A 73 7.15 6.03 -12.44
N ILE A 74 7.28 4.71 -12.47
CA ILE A 74 7.53 3.93 -13.70
C ILE A 74 6.56 2.75 -13.71
N GLU A 75 6.03 2.43 -14.87
CA GLU A 75 5.23 1.23 -15.09
C GLU A 75 6.16 0.06 -15.45
N HIS A 76 6.10 -1.02 -14.66
CA HIS A 76 6.76 -2.28 -14.95
C HIS A 76 5.77 -3.28 -15.54
N PRO A 77 6.17 -4.07 -16.55
CA PRO A 77 5.28 -5.02 -17.21
C PRO A 77 4.82 -6.16 -16.29
N GLU A 78 5.61 -6.52 -15.28
CA GLU A 78 5.30 -7.61 -14.35
C GLU A 78 4.65 -7.12 -13.04
N TYR A 79 5.03 -5.93 -12.56
CA TYR A 79 4.68 -5.44 -11.23
C TYR A 79 3.75 -4.21 -11.24
N GLY A 80 3.34 -3.76 -12.41
CA GLY A 80 2.52 -2.56 -12.59
C GLY A 80 3.27 -1.27 -12.24
N GLU A 81 2.55 -0.26 -11.73
CA GLU A 81 3.13 1.02 -11.36
C GLU A 81 4.00 0.94 -10.10
N VAL A 82 5.29 1.21 -10.26
CA VAL A 82 6.29 1.25 -9.18
C VAL A 82 6.85 2.65 -8.99
N ILE A 83 7.37 2.90 -7.79
CA ILE A 83 8.13 4.12 -7.51
C ILE A 83 9.62 3.79 -7.50
N GLN A 84 10.39 4.51 -8.31
CA GLN A 84 11.85 4.43 -8.33
C GLN A 84 12.48 5.66 -7.71
N LEU A 85 13.45 5.45 -6.83
CA LEU A 85 14.24 6.48 -6.16
C LEU A 85 15.74 6.26 -6.41
N GLN A 86 16.50 7.35 -6.46
CA GLN A 86 17.96 7.29 -6.54
C GLN A 86 18.59 7.05 -5.17
N GLY A 87 19.63 6.21 -5.13
CA GLY A 87 20.33 5.84 -3.91
C GLY A 87 19.65 4.71 -3.13
N ASP A 88 20.30 4.31 -2.04
CA ASP A 88 19.76 3.34 -1.09
C ASP A 88 18.92 4.08 -0.05
N GLN A 89 17.60 3.93 -0.14
CA GLN A 89 16.64 4.59 0.74
C GLN A 89 15.81 3.57 1.53
N ARG A 90 16.22 2.30 1.61
CA ARG A 90 15.38 1.23 2.20
C ARG A 90 14.92 1.54 3.62
N LYS A 91 15.84 2.06 4.45
CA LYS A 91 15.58 2.37 5.86
C LYS A 91 14.65 3.57 5.99
N ASN A 92 14.89 4.60 5.17
CA ASN A 92 14.12 5.84 5.18
C ASN A 92 12.68 5.63 4.69
N ILE A 93 12.50 4.82 3.64
CA ILE A 93 11.18 4.45 3.14
C ILE A 93 10.44 3.59 4.15
N CYS A 94 11.08 2.58 4.73
CA CYS A 94 10.46 1.74 5.76
C CYS A 94 9.97 2.59 6.94
N GLN A 95 10.84 3.48 7.45
CA GLN A 95 10.48 4.40 8.52
C GLN A 95 9.33 5.33 8.12
N PHE A 96 9.36 5.88 6.91
CA PHE A 96 8.30 6.75 6.40
C PHE A 96 6.96 6.02 6.31
N LEU A 97 6.93 4.79 5.82
CA LEU A 97 5.71 4.00 5.69
C LEU A 97 5.12 3.64 7.06
N LEU A 98 5.97 3.25 8.03
CA LEU A 98 5.54 2.99 9.41
C LEU A 98 4.98 4.25 10.10
N GLU A 99 5.65 5.37 9.92
CA GLU A 99 5.21 6.66 10.46
C GLU A 99 3.93 7.16 9.79
N SER A 100 3.80 6.93 8.48
CA SER A 100 2.60 7.29 7.70
C SER A 100 1.41 6.40 8.04
N HIS A 101 1.61 5.09 8.28
CA HIS A 101 0.54 4.19 8.75
C HIS A 101 -0.01 4.60 10.10
N ARG A 102 0.86 5.05 11.03
CA ARG A 102 0.41 5.66 12.28
C ARG A 102 -0.34 6.98 12.04
N GLN A 103 -0.06 7.67 10.93
CA GLN A 103 -0.76 8.88 10.49
C GLN A 103 -2.11 8.62 9.81
N VAL A 104 -2.28 7.52 9.07
CA VAL A 104 -3.56 7.17 8.43
C VAL A 104 -4.64 6.89 9.48
N GLU A 105 -4.30 6.18 10.56
CA GLU A 105 -5.23 6.00 11.69
C GLU A 105 -5.62 7.32 12.35
N ILE A 106 -4.70 8.26 12.56
CA ILE A 106 -5.05 9.57 13.14
C ILE A 106 -5.78 10.50 12.16
N TYR A 107 -5.52 10.46 10.85
CA TYR A 107 -6.26 11.27 9.87
C TYR A 107 -7.69 10.74 9.65
N GLU A 108 -7.91 9.42 9.55
CA GLU A 108 -9.29 8.87 9.51
C GLU A 108 -10.04 9.16 10.82
N ASN A 109 -9.39 8.99 11.97
CA ASN A 109 -10.00 9.28 13.28
C ASN A 109 -10.29 10.78 13.47
N LEU A 110 -9.46 11.67 12.92
CA LEU A 110 -9.71 13.11 12.96
C LEU A 110 -10.83 13.52 11.98
N TYR A 111 -10.88 12.94 10.78
CA TYR A 111 -11.91 13.26 9.79
C TYR A 111 -13.30 12.71 10.17
N THR A 112 -13.38 11.48 10.71
CA THR A 112 -14.64 10.92 11.25
C THR A 112 -15.10 11.64 12.51
N LYS A 113 -14.20 12.11 13.39
CA LYS A 113 -14.57 12.99 14.53
C LYS A 113 -15.03 14.37 14.07
N GLN A 114 -14.43 14.96 13.04
CA GLN A 114 -14.86 16.23 12.45
C GLN A 114 -16.25 16.09 11.79
N ALA A 115 -16.49 15.00 11.06
CA ALA A 115 -17.77 14.72 10.40
C ALA A 115 -18.91 14.41 11.40
N ARG A 116 -18.64 13.68 12.49
CA ARG A 116 -19.63 13.43 13.56
C ARG A 116 -20.00 14.69 14.35
N LYS A 117 -19.05 15.61 14.56
CA LYS A 117 -19.32 16.87 15.26
C LYS A 117 -20.14 17.87 14.42
N ASN A 118 -20.18 17.72 13.10
CA ASN A 118 -20.95 18.60 12.21
C ASN A 118 -22.33 18.06 11.80
N CYS A 119 -22.63 16.77 11.98
CA CYS A 119 -23.96 16.20 11.66
C CYS A 119 -24.98 16.26 12.81
N HIS A 120 -24.66 16.90 13.95
CA HIS A 120 -25.56 16.97 15.11
C HIS A 120 -26.08 18.36 15.45
N LYS A 121 -25.96 19.34 14.55
CA LYS A 121 -26.73 20.58 14.63
C LYS A 121 -27.73 20.67 13.47
N THR A 122 -28.96 20.30 13.86
CA THR A 122 -30.26 20.79 13.38
C THR A 122 -30.76 20.35 12.01
N LEU A 123 -31.39 19.17 11.98
CA LEU A 123 -32.53 18.87 11.11
C LEU A 123 -33.83 19.26 11.85
N HIS A 124 -34.51 20.30 11.33
CA HIS A 124 -35.98 20.50 11.23
C HIS A 124 -36.85 20.71 12.50
N PRO A 125 -38.14 21.16 12.42
CA PRO A 125 -38.89 21.86 11.36
C PRO A 125 -39.91 22.97 11.85
N THR A 126 -40.64 23.54 10.89
CA THR A 126 -42.04 24.08 10.91
C THR A 126 -42.40 25.47 11.47
N ALA A 127 -43.08 26.22 10.56
CA ALA A 127 -44.36 26.91 10.71
C ALA A 127 -44.47 28.17 11.58
N SER A 128 -44.62 29.33 10.93
CA SER A 128 -45.91 30.04 10.81
C SER A 128 -45.86 31.11 9.73
#